data_AF-A0A1G2JNB0-F1
#
_entry.id   AF-A0A1G2JNB0-F1
#
_cell.length_a   1.000
_cell.length_b   1.000
_cell.length_c   1.000
_cell.angle_alpha   90.00
_cell.angle_beta   90.00
_cell.angle_gamma   90.00
#
_symmetry.space_group_name_H-M   'P 1'
#
loop_
_entity.id
_entity.type
_entity.pdbx_description
1 polymer ?
#
loop_
_entity_poly.entity_id
_entity_poly.type
_entity_poly.pdbx_seq_one_letter_code
_entity_poly.pdbx_strand_id
1 'polypeptide(L)'
;MKEVIKRENHLIDADGKVLGKLAVEIANLLRGKNKPSFVLHRDDGDFVTIKNVNKLKFTGNKFNDKIYHHYTGFHGGLKSATMKEISIKKGNSEILRMAVMGMLTKNKLRALQIKRLRFEK
;
A
#
# COMPACT_ATOMS: atom_id res chain seq x y z
N MET A 1 13.53 -15.79 24.52
CA MET A 1 13.27 -14.35 24.75
C MET A 1 12.69 -13.75 23.49
N LYS A 2 11.56 -13.01 23.55
CA LYS A 2 11.11 -12.20 22.40
C LYS A 2 12.02 -10.98 22.30
N GLU A 3 12.80 -10.87 21.23
CA GLU A 3 13.53 -9.63 20.94
C GLU A 3 12.53 -8.48 20.76
N VAL A 4 12.75 -7.38 21.47
CA VAL A 4 11.92 -6.18 21.37
C VAL A 4 12.37 -5.41 20.12
N ILE A 5 11.65 -5.64 19.02
CA ILE A 5 11.88 -4.93 17.76
C ILE A 5 11.44 -3.47 17.93
N LYS A 6 12.38 -2.52 17.84
CA LYS A 6 12.08 -1.09 17.83
C LYS A 6 11.52 -0.68 16.47
N ARG A 7 10.29 -0.16 16.48
CA ARG A 7 9.59 0.34 15.29
C ARG A 7 9.31 1.82 15.47
N GLU A 8 9.60 2.57 14.42
CA GLU A 8 9.33 4.00 14.36
C GLU A 8 7.97 4.25 13.72
N ASN A 9 7.42 5.44 13.96
CA ASN A 9 6.20 5.90 13.32
C ASN A 9 6.56 6.96 12.30
N HIS A 10 6.33 6.66 11.01
CA HIS A 10 6.53 7.60 9.91
C HIS A 10 5.21 8.26 9.54
N LEU A 11 5.23 9.57 9.39
CA LEU A 11 4.10 10.35 8.89
C LEU A 11 4.44 10.89 7.51
N ILE A 12 3.63 10.54 6.51
CA ILE A 12 3.89 10.92 5.11
C ILE A 12 2.70 11.70 4.56
N ASP A 13 2.96 12.87 3.98
CA ASP A 13 1.98 13.62 3.22
C ASP A 13 1.91 13.08 1.78
N ALA A 14 0.69 12.79 1.32
CA ALA A 14 0.41 12.32 -0.03
C ALA A 14 0.09 13.44 -1.03
N ASP A 15 -0.03 14.70 -0.58
CA ASP A 15 -0.35 15.83 -1.44
C ASP A 15 0.68 16.00 -2.57
N GLY A 16 0.20 16.08 -3.82
CA GLY A 16 1.04 16.22 -5.02
C GLY A 16 1.93 15.01 -5.37
N LYS A 17 1.99 13.98 -4.52
CA LYS A 17 2.83 12.79 -4.77
C LYS A 17 2.17 11.84 -5.78
N VAL A 18 3.00 11.23 -6.62
CA VAL A 18 2.55 10.22 -7.60
C VAL A 18 2.32 8.89 -6.91
N LEU A 19 1.13 8.30 -7.10
CA LEU A 19 0.70 7.03 -6.48
C LEU A 19 1.80 5.96 -6.44
N GLY A 20 2.40 5.65 -7.60
CA GLY A 20 3.39 4.57 -7.71
C GLY A 20 4.68 4.85 -6.95
N LYS A 21 5.22 6.08 -7.05
CA LYS A 21 6.47 6.45 -6.37
C LYS A 21 6.28 6.43 -4.85
N LEU A 22 5.15 6.98 -4.38
CA LEU A 22 4.78 6.96 -2.97
C LEU A 22 4.62 5.52 -2.44
N ALA A 23 3.97 4.65 -3.21
CA ALA A 23 3.78 3.26 -2.81
C ALA A 23 5.12 2.50 -2.63
N VAL A 24 6.13 2.78 -3.46
CA VAL A 24 7.47 2.16 -3.33
C VAL A 24 8.16 2.61 -2.04
N GLU A 25 8.13 3.91 -1.76
CA GLU A 25 8.67 4.50 -0.54
C GLU A 25 8.03 3.87 0.71
N ILE A 26 6.70 3.80 0.74
CA ILE A 26 5.94 3.15 1.82
C ILE A 26 6.30 1.67 1.94
N ALA A 27 6.37 0.92 0.83
CA ALA A 27 6.67 -0.50 0.87
C ALA A 27 8.08 -0.80 1.43
N ASN A 28 9.05 0.08 1.17
CA ASN A 28 10.39 -0.04 1.72
C ASN A 28 10.43 0.21 3.24
N LEU A 29 9.70 1.22 3.72
CA LEU A 29 9.53 1.52 5.14
C LEU A 29 8.81 0.37 5.88
N LEU A 30 7.70 -0.11 5.32
CA LEU A 30 6.94 -1.24 5.87
C LEU A 30 7.74 -2.54 5.90
N ARG A 31 8.73 -2.71 5.02
CA ARG A 31 9.62 -3.89 5.03
C ARG A 31 10.82 -3.72 5.95
N GLY A 32 11.17 -2.48 6.31
CA GLY A 32 12.37 -2.16 7.09
C GLY A 32 13.65 -2.13 6.25
N LYS A 33 13.56 -2.04 4.91
CA LYS A 33 14.74 -2.02 4.03
C LYS A 33 15.69 -0.84 4.27
N ASN A 34 15.18 0.22 4.90
CA ASN A 34 15.98 1.40 5.25
C ASN A 34 16.84 1.18 6.50
N LYS A 35 16.62 0.09 7.25
CA LYS A 35 17.39 -0.24 8.45
C LYS A 35 18.54 -1.18 8.09
N PRO A 36 19.74 -0.98 8.67
CA PRO A 36 20.88 -1.89 8.46
C PRO A 36 20.62 -3.28 9.04
N SER A 37 19.70 -3.41 9.99
CA SER A 37 19.27 -4.67 10.59
C SER A 37 18.30 -5.49 9.72
N PHE A 38 18.05 -5.09 8.46
CA PHE A 38 17.07 -5.74 7.60
C PHE A 38 17.44 -7.20 7.32
N VAL A 39 16.52 -8.12 7.65
CA VAL A 39 16.63 -9.55 7.32
C VAL A 39 15.34 -10.04 6.68
N LEU A 40 15.43 -10.85 5.63
CA LEU A 40 14.29 -11.26 4.80
C LEU A 40 13.19 -12.02 5.56
N HIS A 41 13.57 -12.86 6.53
CA HIS A 41 12.64 -13.71 7.29
C HIS A 41 12.04 -13.00 8.52
N ARG A 42 12.56 -11.82 8.88
CA ARG A 42 12.19 -11.08 10.09
C ARG A 42 11.41 -9.82 9.72
N ASP A 43 10.46 -9.45 10.56
CA ASP A 43 9.60 -8.29 10.32
C ASP A 43 9.95 -7.07 11.19
N ASP A 44 11.00 -6.35 10.77
CA ASP A 44 11.55 -5.18 11.47
C ASP A 44 11.08 -3.83 10.91
N GLY A 45 10.09 -3.87 10.01
CA GLY A 45 9.53 -2.68 9.38
C GLY A 45 8.78 -1.77 10.35
N ASP A 46 8.60 -0.53 9.90
CA ASP A 46 8.01 0.55 10.69
C ASP A 46 6.50 0.72 10.47
N PHE A 47 5.89 1.56 11.29
CA PHE A 47 4.53 2.03 11.08
C PHE A 47 4.53 3.23 10.14
N VAL A 48 3.58 3.25 9.20
CA VAL A 48 3.46 4.35 8.24
C VAL A 48 2.03 4.87 8.27
N THR A 49 1.89 6.13 8.64
CA THR A 49 0.62 6.87 8.63
C THR A 49 0.66 7.87 7.48
N ILE A 50 -0.38 7.87 6.65
CA ILE A 50 -0.46 8.74 5.47
C ILE A 50 -1.55 9.79 5.66
N LYS A 51 -1.21 11.05 5.38
CA LYS A 51 -2.13 12.19 5.36
C LYS A 51 -2.54 12.58 3.93
N ASN A 52 -3.66 13.28 3.79
CA ASN A 52 -4.14 13.89 2.53
C ASN A 52 -4.22 12.95 1.32
N VAL A 53 -4.60 11.69 1.53
CA VAL A 53 -4.65 10.65 0.47
C VAL A 53 -5.54 11.04 -0.71
N ASN A 54 -6.52 11.92 -0.48
CA ASN A 54 -7.43 12.40 -1.53
C ASN A 54 -6.73 13.26 -2.58
N LYS A 55 -5.60 13.90 -2.25
CA LYS A 55 -4.84 14.79 -3.15
C LYS A 55 -3.72 14.08 -3.92
N LEU A 56 -3.78 12.75 -4.00
CA LEU A 56 -2.82 11.96 -4.77
C LEU A 56 -2.83 12.32 -6.25
N LYS A 57 -1.65 12.41 -6.85
CA LYS A 57 -1.49 12.66 -8.27
C LYS A 57 -1.50 11.35 -9.06
N PHE A 58 -2.41 11.26 -10.02
CA PHE A 58 -2.42 10.23 -11.04
C PHE A 58 -1.86 10.82 -12.35
N THR A 59 -0.95 10.11 -12.99
CA THR A 59 -0.32 10.58 -14.24
C THR A 59 -1.15 10.17 -15.45
N GLY A 60 -1.40 11.08 -16.39
CA GLY A 60 -2.15 10.81 -17.63
C GLY A 60 -3.59 10.35 -17.37
N ASN A 61 -4.15 9.56 -18.27
CA ASN A 61 -5.54 9.08 -18.19
C ASN A 61 -5.74 7.87 -17.25
N LYS A 62 -4.70 7.48 -16.49
CA LYS A 62 -4.72 6.28 -15.64
C LYS A 62 -5.87 6.27 -14.62
N PHE A 63 -6.32 7.43 -14.17
CA PHE A 63 -7.43 7.52 -13.23
C PHE A 63 -8.75 6.99 -13.83
N ASN A 64 -8.97 7.20 -15.13
CA ASN A 64 -10.17 6.74 -15.82
C ASN A 64 -9.96 5.34 -16.43
N ASP A 65 -8.80 5.11 -17.05
CA ASP A 65 -8.62 3.96 -17.94
C ASP A 65 -8.06 2.72 -17.23
N LYS A 66 -7.47 2.87 -16.05
CA LYS A 66 -6.84 1.72 -15.38
C LYS A 66 -7.92 0.82 -14.77
N ILE A 67 -8.01 -0.40 -15.29
CA ILE A 67 -8.95 -1.43 -14.83
C ILE A 67 -8.27 -2.33 -13.80
N TYR A 68 -8.97 -2.60 -12.71
CA TYR A 68 -8.61 -3.60 -11.70
C TYR A 68 -9.48 -4.83 -11.89
N HIS A 69 -8.83 -5.97 -12.05
CA HIS A 69 -9.50 -7.26 -12.19
C HIS A 69 -9.38 -8.08 -10.90
N HIS A 70 -10.46 -8.75 -10.52
CA HIS A 70 -10.43 -9.80 -9.53
C HIS A 70 -11.38 -10.93 -9.94
N TYR A 71 -11.01 -12.17 -9.65
CA TYR A 71 -11.81 -13.34 -9.95
C TYR A 71 -12.38 -13.89 -8.64
N THR A 72 -13.67 -14.23 -8.64
CA THR A 72 -14.35 -14.74 -7.44
C THR A 72 -14.08 -16.22 -7.17
N GLY A 73 -13.58 -16.97 -8.16
CA GLY A 73 -13.35 -18.42 -8.07
C GLY A 73 -14.37 -19.28 -8.82
N PHE A 74 -15.51 -18.71 -9.21
CA PHE A 74 -16.57 -19.39 -9.98
C PHE A 74 -16.47 -19.09 -11.46
N HIS A 75 -16.88 -20.02 -12.33
CA HIS A 75 -16.91 -19.82 -13.79
C HIS A 75 -17.70 -18.55 -14.15
N GLY A 76 -17.15 -17.70 -15.02
CA GLY A 76 -17.73 -16.39 -15.35
C GLY A 76 -17.59 -15.33 -14.26
N GLY A 77 -16.92 -15.61 -13.14
CA GLY A 77 -16.78 -14.74 -11.97
C GLY A 77 -15.72 -13.64 -12.09
N LEU A 78 -15.36 -13.21 -13.31
CA LEU A 78 -14.41 -12.11 -13.50
C LEU A 78 -15.12 -10.78 -13.22
N LYS A 79 -14.60 -10.02 -12.26
CA LYS A 79 -15.09 -8.69 -11.92
C LYS A 79 -14.02 -7.67 -12.24
N SER A 80 -14.42 -6.66 -13.00
CA SER A 80 -13.58 -5.56 -13.45
C SER A 80 -14.14 -4.26 -12.87
N ALA A 81 -13.28 -3.38 -12.37
CA ALA A 81 -13.67 -2.05 -11.92
C ALA A 81 -12.59 -1.04 -12.34
N THR A 82 -13.00 0.12 -12.82
CA THR A 82 -12.05 1.21 -13.12
C THR A 82 -11.47 1.80 -11.84
N MET A 83 -10.28 2.40 -11.94
CA MET A 83 -9.65 3.11 -10.81
C MET A 83 -10.58 4.20 -10.25
N LYS A 84 -11.26 4.94 -11.13
CA LYS A 84 -12.29 5.92 -10.78
C LYS A 84 -13.42 5.31 -9.95
N GLU A 85 -13.98 4.18 -10.36
CA GLU A 85 -15.04 3.50 -9.61
C GLU A 85 -14.58 3.07 -8.22
N ILE A 86 -13.36 2.55 -8.10
CA ILE A 86 -12.79 2.16 -6.80
C ILE A 86 -12.58 3.39 -5.92
N SER A 87 -12.06 4.48 -6.49
CA SER A 87 -11.89 5.76 -5.80
C SER A 87 -13.20 6.26 -5.21
N ILE A 88 -14.30 6.16 -5.97
CA ILE A 88 -15.61 6.64 -5.52
C ILE A 88 -16.19 5.70 -4.45
N LYS A 89 -16.11 4.38 -4.66
CA LYS A 89 -16.74 3.40 -3.75
C LYS A 89 -15.98 3.19 -2.44
N LYS A 90 -14.65 3.23 -2.48
CA LYS A 90 -13.76 2.85 -1.36
C LYS A 90 -12.75 3.92 -0.96
N GLY A 91 -12.58 4.97 -1.77
CA GLY A 91 -11.62 6.04 -1.52
C GLY A 91 -10.23 5.78 -2.12
N ASN A 92 -9.43 6.84 -2.19
CA ASN A 92 -8.05 6.81 -2.68
C ASN A 92 -7.11 6.03 -1.77
N SER A 93 -7.47 5.86 -0.50
CA SER A 93 -6.76 5.03 0.49
C SER A 93 -6.70 3.57 0.06
N GLU A 94 -7.80 3.00 -0.46
CA GLU A 94 -7.82 1.63 -0.94
C GLU A 94 -6.93 1.46 -2.18
N ILE A 95 -6.94 2.42 -3.10
CA ILE A 95 -6.09 2.39 -4.29
C ILE A 95 -4.61 2.36 -3.90
N LEU A 96 -4.22 3.21 -2.95
CA LEU A 96 -2.85 3.24 -2.42
C LEU A 96 -2.52 1.96 -1.65
N ARG A 97 -3.44 1.44 -0.84
CA ARG A 97 -3.28 0.17 -0.13
C ARG A 97 -3.06 -1.00 -1.10
N MET A 98 -3.84 -1.09 -2.17
CA MET A 98 -3.67 -2.11 -3.22
C MET A 98 -2.31 -1.98 -3.92
N ALA A 99 -1.87 -0.75 -4.22
CA ALA A 99 -0.57 -0.50 -4.83
C ALA A 99 0.58 -0.97 -3.91
N VAL A 100 0.55 -0.59 -2.62
CA VAL A 100 1.54 -1.00 -1.63
C VAL A 100 1.52 -2.52 -1.42
N MET A 101 0.34 -3.13 -1.33
CA MET A 101 0.20 -4.58 -1.19
C MET A 101 0.78 -5.36 -2.37
N GLY A 102 0.71 -4.79 -3.58
CA GLY A 102 1.35 -5.34 -4.78
C GLY A 102 2.88 -5.27 -4.74
N MET A 103 3.46 -4.30 -4.02
CA MET A 103 4.91 -4.11 -3.91
C MET A 103 5.55 -4.95 -2.78
N LEU A 104 4.75 -5.44 -1.82
CA LEU A 104 5.22 -6.33 -0.77
C LEU A 104 5.44 -7.76 -1.30
N THR A 105 6.46 -8.44 -0.77
CA THR A 105 6.77 -9.84 -1.10
C THR A 105 5.61 -10.75 -0.74
N LYS A 106 5.23 -11.66 -1.63
CA LYS A 106 4.09 -12.59 -1.42
C LYS A 106 4.47 -13.71 -0.44
N ASN A 107 4.43 -13.42 0.86
CA ASN A 107 4.69 -14.38 1.94
C ASN A 107 3.73 -14.15 3.11
N LYS A 108 3.87 -14.95 4.19
CA LYS A 108 3.07 -14.81 5.43
C LYS A 108 3.26 -13.44 6.11
N LEU A 109 4.45 -12.83 5.98
CA LEU A 109 4.75 -11.52 6.57
C LEU A 109 3.96 -10.39 5.92
N ARG A 110 3.62 -10.50 4.62
CA ARG A 110 2.86 -9.47 3.89
C ARG A 110 1.59 -9.03 4.61
N ALA A 111 0.84 -9.98 5.15
CA ALA A 111 -0.41 -9.71 5.86
C ALA A 111 -0.18 -8.97 7.20
N LEU A 112 0.99 -9.13 7.82
CA LEU A 112 1.38 -8.42 9.03
C LEU A 112 1.88 -7.01 8.67
N GLN A 113 2.73 -6.90 7.64
CA GLN A 113 3.31 -5.64 7.16
C GLN A 113 2.22 -4.66 6.73
N ILE A 114 1.23 -5.11 5.96
CA ILE A 114 0.16 -4.23 5.47
C ILE A 114 -0.78 -3.71 6.58
N LYS A 115 -0.84 -4.39 7.74
CA LYS A 115 -1.62 -3.91 8.90
C LYS A 115 -0.97 -2.71 9.58
N ARG A 116 0.31 -2.47 9.37
CA ARG A 116 1.02 -1.29 9.89
C ARG A 116 0.80 -0.03 9.04
N LEU A 117 0.26 -0.18 7.84
CA LEU A 117 -0.16 0.94 7.01
C LEU A 117 -1.46 1.53 7.55
N ARG A 118 -1.41 2.80 7.98
CA ARG A 118 -2.53 3.55 8.51
C ARG A 118 -2.80 4.77 7.62
N PHE A 119 -4.06 5.15 7.55
CA PHE A 119 -4.49 6.36 6.87
C PHE A 119 -5.12 7.28 7.89
N GLU A 120 -4.73 8.55 7.89
CA GLU A 120 -5.47 9.58 8.60
C GLU A 120 -6.78 9.84 7.84
N LYS A 121 -7.88 9.98 8.58
CA LYS A 121 -9.19 10.29 8.01
C LYS A 121 -9.34 11.79 7.82
#